data_AF-A0AAV3YQA4-F1
#
_entry.id   AF-A0AAV3YQA4-F1
#
_cell.length_a   1.000
_cell.length_b   1.000
_cell.length_c   1.000
_cell.angle_alpha   90.00
_cell.angle_beta   90.00
_cell.angle_gamma   90.00
#
_symmetry.space_group_name_H-M   'P 1'
#
loop_
_entity.id
_entity.type
_entity.pdbx_description
1 polymer ?
#
loop_
_entity_poly.entity_id
_entity_poly.type
_entity_poly.pdbx_seq_one_letter_code
_entity_poly.pdbx_strand_id
1 'polypeptide(L)'
;MIRKLSHESPTEWNRFVPAALFAYRNQVHSSTGFSPLFLLFGRAPRGPMQILRDIFLNKDFSGETAFQYHYVMDLHNRIRKGWRLAQDSVRDSVDESRLRHEPKSKLKHFVSVMKF
;
A
#
# COMPACT_ATOMS: atom_id res chain seq x y z
N MET A 1 -1.46 -15.84 -5.73
CA MET A 1 -2.40 -15.86 -4.58
C MET A 1 -3.63 -16.70 -4.84
N ILE A 2 -4.38 -16.45 -5.92
CA ILE A 2 -5.57 -17.25 -6.31
C ILE A 2 -5.25 -18.74 -6.41
N ARG A 3 -4.19 -19.14 -7.13
CA ARG A 3 -3.75 -20.54 -7.23
C ARG A 3 -3.55 -21.24 -5.88
N LYS A 4 -3.10 -20.50 -4.85
CA LYS A 4 -2.94 -21.05 -3.50
C LYS A 4 -4.28 -21.18 -2.78
N LEU A 5 -5.19 -20.22 -2.97
CA LEU A 5 -6.52 -20.21 -2.36
C LEU A 5 -7.49 -21.22 -2.99
N SER A 6 -7.36 -21.47 -4.29
CA SER A 6 -8.19 -22.41 -5.04
C SER A 6 -7.58 -23.82 -5.13
N HIS A 7 -6.65 -24.16 -4.22
CA HIS A 7 -5.96 -25.45 -4.26
C HIS A 7 -6.91 -26.63 -4.00
N GLU A 8 -7.86 -26.46 -3.08
CA GLU A 8 -8.87 -27.47 -2.73
C GLU A 8 -10.02 -27.52 -3.74
N SER A 9 -10.41 -26.36 -4.30
CA SER A 9 -11.51 -26.24 -5.28
C SER A 9 -11.11 -25.35 -6.47
N PRO A 10 -10.36 -25.90 -7.45
CA PRO A 10 -9.85 -25.12 -8.57
C PRO A 10 -10.94 -24.63 -9.54
N THR A 11 -12.05 -25.35 -9.66
CA THR A 11 -13.23 -24.94 -10.45
C THR A 11 -13.97 -23.74 -9.86
N GLU A 12 -13.85 -23.50 -8.55
CA GLU A 12 -14.51 -22.39 -7.84
C GLU A 12 -13.58 -21.19 -7.61
N TRP A 13 -12.51 -21.05 -8.40
CA TRP A 13 -11.52 -19.97 -8.23
C TRP A 13 -12.15 -18.56 -8.18
N ASN A 14 -13.26 -18.36 -8.92
CA ASN A 14 -14.06 -17.13 -8.96
C ASN A 14 -14.47 -16.65 -7.56
N ARG A 15 -14.80 -17.58 -6.67
CA ARG A 15 -15.27 -17.30 -5.30
C ARG A 15 -14.17 -16.69 -4.42
N PHE A 16 -12.91 -17.00 -4.73
CA PHE A 16 -11.75 -16.50 -3.98
C PHE A 16 -11.23 -15.16 -4.52
N VAL A 17 -11.70 -14.70 -5.69
CA VAL A 17 -11.27 -13.44 -6.31
C VAL A 17 -11.52 -12.23 -5.39
N PRO A 18 -12.70 -12.04 -4.78
CA PRO A 18 -12.93 -10.90 -3.89
C PRO A 18 -12.01 -10.90 -2.67
N ALA A 19 -11.83 -12.07 -2.04
CA ALA A 19 -10.96 -12.23 -0.87
C ALA A 19 -9.49 -11.96 -1.24
N ALA A 20 -9.05 -12.45 -2.40
CA ALA A 20 -7.71 -12.22 -2.88
C ALA A 20 -7.46 -10.75 -3.24
N LEU A 21 -8.40 -10.09 -3.91
CA LEU A 21 -8.30 -8.67 -4.20
C LEU A 21 -8.27 -7.83 -2.91
N PHE A 22 -9.06 -8.21 -1.91
CA PHE A 22 -9.05 -7.54 -0.61
C PHE A 22 -7.68 -7.67 0.07
N ALA A 23 -7.14 -8.88 0.17
CA ALA A 23 -5.82 -9.09 0.76
C ALA A 23 -4.73 -8.34 -0.01
N TYR A 24 -4.74 -8.39 -1.35
CA TYR A 24 -3.77 -7.66 -2.18
C TYR A 24 -3.85 -6.14 -1.97
N ARG A 25 -5.05 -5.58 -1.91
CA ARG A 25 -5.23 -4.13 -1.70
C ARG A 25 -4.82 -3.68 -0.30
N ASN A 26 -4.88 -4.57 0.69
CA ASN A 26 -4.56 -4.23 2.09
C ASN A 26 -3.14 -4.55 2.50
N GLN A 27 -2.43 -5.39 1.75
CA GLN A 27 -1.04 -5.71 2.01
C GLN A 27 -0.14 -4.54 1.60
N VAL A 28 0.84 -4.23 2.44
CA VAL A 28 1.89 -3.26 2.13
C VAL A 28 2.75 -3.82 1.01
N HIS A 29 2.88 -3.08 -0.09
CA HIS A 29 3.71 -3.49 -1.21
C HIS A 29 5.17 -3.07 -0.95
N SER A 30 6.13 -3.97 -1.17
CA SER A 30 7.54 -3.73 -0.83
C SER A 30 8.18 -2.57 -1.59
N SER A 31 7.76 -2.33 -2.83
CA SER A 31 8.30 -1.23 -3.64
C SER A 31 7.74 0.15 -3.27
N THR A 32 6.53 0.22 -2.73
CA THR A 32 5.90 1.50 -2.37
C THR A 32 5.88 1.74 -0.87
N GLY A 33 6.10 0.73 -0.04
CA GLY A 33 5.95 0.83 1.41
C GLY A 33 4.52 1.11 1.90
N PHE A 34 3.53 1.16 1.01
CA PHE A 34 2.13 1.41 1.34
C PHE A 34 1.20 0.34 0.75
N SER A 35 0.03 0.20 1.37
CA SER A 35 -1.06 -0.60 0.82
C SER A 35 -1.70 0.14 -0.37
N PRO A 36 -2.04 -0.55 -1.47
CA PRO A 36 -2.76 0.05 -2.60
C PRO A 36 -4.07 0.74 -2.19
N LEU A 37 -4.80 0.19 -1.22
CA LEU A 37 -6.02 0.81 -0.70
C LEU A 37 -5.73 2.15 -0.01
N PHE A 38 -4.65 2.21 0.76
CA PHE A 38 -4.24 3.45 1.41
C PHE A 38 -3.87 4.53 0.39
N LEU A 39 -3.22 4.18 -0.71
CA LEU A 39 -2.88 5.13 -1.77
C LEU A 39 -4.12 5.67 -2.52
N LEU A 40 -5.14 4.83 -2.70
CA LEU A 40 -6.38 5.23 -3.39
C LEU A 40 -7.33 6.04 -2.51
N PHE A 41 -7.48 5.64 -1.24
CA PHE A 41 -8.54 6.15 -0.37
C PHE A 41 -8.02 6.90 0.85
N GLY A 42 -6.72 6.93 1.11
CA GLY A 42 -6.12 7.69 2.23
C GLY A 42 -6.35 7.11 3.61
N ARG A 43 -7.04 5.98 3.69
CA ARG A 43 -7.43 5.32 4.94
C ARG A 43 -7.07 3.86 4.88
N ALA A 44 -6.70 3.32 6.03
CA ALA A 44 -6.63 1.88 6.20
C ALA A 44 -8.04 1.28 6.06
N PRO A 45 -8.17 0.06 5.50
CA PRO A 45 -9.44 -0.68 5.53
C PRO A 45 -9.89 -0.84 6.99
N ARG A 46 -11.20 -0.70 7.26
CA ARG A 46 -11.73 -1.25 8.51
C ARG A 46 -11.77 -2.76 8.38
N GLY A 47 -10.89 -3.43 9.09
CA GLY A 47 -10.88 -4.89 9.17
C GLY A 47 -12.04 -5.41 10.03
N PRO A 48 -12.39 -6.71 9.93
CA PRO A 48 -13.44 -7.32 10.75
C PRO A 48 -13.25 -7.08 12.25
N MET A 49 -12.00 -7.15 12.74
CA MET A 49 -11.66 -6.90 14.15
C MET A 49 -11.88 -5.44 14.57
N GLN A 50 -11.71 -4.50 13.64
CA GLN A 50 -11.89 -3.08 13.91
C GLN A 50 -13.38 -2.73 13.95
N ILE A 51 -14.17 -3.35 13.05
CA ILE A 51 -15.64 -3.27 13.09
C ILE A 51 -16.16 -3.87 14.40
N LEU A 52 -15.68 -5.05 14.79
CA LEU A 52 -16.08 -5.68 16.05
C LEU A 52 -15.76 -4.77 17.24
N ARG A 53 -14.56 -4.18 17.28
CA ARG A 53 -14.19 -3.20 18.31
C ARG A 53 -15.12 -1.99 18.34
N ASP A 54 -15.45 -1.43 17.18
CA ASP A 54 -16.31 -0.25 17.09
C ASP A 54 -17.74 -0.55 17.59
N ILE A 55 -18.27 -1.75 17.28
CA ILE A 55 -19.56 -2.24 17.78
C ILE A 55 -19.49 -2.45 19.31
N PHE A 56 -18.44 -3.10 19.80
CA PHE A 56 -18.26 -3.35 21.24
C PHE A 56 -18.13 -2.07 22.05
N LEU A 57 -17.59 -1.00 21.46
CA LEU A 57 -17.37 0.28 22.13
C LEU A 57 -18.55 1.26 22.02
N ASN A 58 -19.69 0.87 21.40
CA ASN A 58 -20.86 1.74 21.17
C ASN A 58 -20.46 3.15 20.72
N LYS A 59 -19.53 3.24 19.75
CA LYS A 59 -19.25 4.52 19.10
C LYS A 59 -20.40 4.84 18.16
N ASP A 60 -21.45 5.43 18.71
CA ASP A 60 -22.55 5.99 17.93
C ASP A 60 -21.98 7.02 16.95
N PHE A 61 -22.26 6.82 15.66
CA PHE A 61 -21.90 7.73 14.57
C PHE A 61 -22.81 8.96 14.53
N SER A 62 -23.13 9.54 15.69
CA SER A 62 -23.96 10.73 15.81
C SER A 62 -23.09 11.92 16.23
N GLY A 63 -22.63 12.72 15.27
CA GLY A 63 -21.91 13.95 15.59
C GLY A 63 -21.21 14.61 14.41
N GLU A 64 -21.87 15.63 13.86
CA GLU A 64 -21.26 16.87 13.36
C GLU A 64 -20.58 16.90 11.97
N THR A 65 -21.33 17.50 11.04
CA THR A 65 -20.91 18.00 9.72
C THR A 65 -19.67 18.93 9.77
N ALA A 66 -19.34 19.53 10.91
CA ALA A 66 -18.11 20.31 11.11
C ALA A 66 -16.85 19.43 11.24
N PHE A 67 -16.97 18.26 11.90
CA PHE A 67 -15.91 17.24 11.90
C PHE A 67 -15.70 16.65 10.51
N GLN A 68 -16.73 16.65 9.67
CA GLN A 68 -16.63 16.11 8.30
C GLN A 68 -15.65 16.89 7.42
N TYR A 69 -15.62 18.23 7.49
CA TYR A 69 -14.68 19.02 6.68
C TYR A 69 -13.22 18.86 7.15
N HIS A 70 -12.98 18.92 8.46
CA HIS A 70 -11.65 18.65 9.00
C HIS A 70 -11.20 17.22 8.65
N TYR A 71 -12.10 16.25 8.74
CA TYR A 71 -11.81 14.86 8.37
C TYR A 71 -11.44 14.72 6.89
N VAL A 72 -12.17 15.39 5.99
CA VAL A 72 -11.85 15.40 4.55
C VAL A 72 -10.49 16.02 4.28
N MET A 73 -10.16 17.14 4.96
CA MET A 73 -8.85 17.79 4.81
C MET A 73 -7.70 16.93 5.36
N ASP A 74 -7.88 16.30 6.51
CA ASP A 74 -6.91 15.36 7.08
C ASP A 74 -6.72 14.14 6.18
N LEU A 75 -7.81 13.59 5.63
CA LEU A 75 -7.75 12.50 4.66
C LEU A 75 -6.97 12.90 3.40
N HIS A 76 -7.27 14.07 2.83
CA HIS A 76 -6.57 14.62 1.68
C HIS A 76 -5.06 14.78 1.94
N ASN A 77 -4.70 15.30 3.11
CA ASN A 77 -3.30 15.45 3.51
C ASN A 77 -2.60 14.08 3.68
N ARG A 78 -3.28 13.09 4.24
CA ARG A 78 -2.76 11.72 4.38
C ARG A 78 -2.53 11.05 3.03
N ILE A 79 -3.47 11.19 2.08
CA ILE A 79 -3.31 10.70 0.70
C ILE A 79 -2.08 11.35 0.06
N ARG A 80 -2.00 12.68 0.10
CA ARG A 80 -0.91 13.43 -0.51
C ARG A 80 0.45 13.03 0.07
N LYS A 81 0.53 12.87 1.39
CA LYS A 81 1.75 12.41 2.07
C LYS A 81 2.11 10.98 1.68
N GLY A 82 1.13 10.06 1.71
CA GLY A 82 1.32 8.67 1.31
C GLY A 82 1.78 8.53 -0.13
N TRP A 83 1.22 9.33 -1.04
CA TRP A 83 1.62 9.31 -2.45
C TRP A 83 3.06 9.78 -2.66
N ARG A 84 3.50 10.85 -2.00
CA ARG A 84 4.90 11.30 -2.04
C ARG A 84 5.84 10.20 -1.56
N LEU A 85 5.57 9.62 -0.41
CA LEU A 85 6.39 8.54 0.16
C LEU A 85 6.39 7.28 -0.73
N ALA A 86 5.26 6.97 -1.38
CA ALA A 86 5.19 5.88 -2.35
C ALA A 86 6.03 6.15 -3.61
N GLN A 87 6.06 7.41 -4.06
CA GLN A 87 6.88 7.82 -5.20
C GLN A 87 8.37 7.76 -4.87
N ASP A 88 8.75 8.21 -3.67
CA ASP A 88 10.13 8.15 -3.17
C ASP A 88 10.59 6.69 -3.04
N SER A 89 9.80 5.83 -2.41
CA SER A 89 10.14 4.40 -2.28
C SER A 89 10.20 3.67 -3.63
N VAL A 90 9.34 4.01 -4.60
CA VAL A 90 9.45 3.47 -5.96
C VAL A 90 10.76 3.91 -6.61
N ARG A 91 11.11 5.19 -6.48
CA ARG A 91 12.38 5.72 -6.99
C ARG A 91 13.58 4.99 -6.38
N ASP A 92 13.61 4.86 -5.05
CA ASP A 92 14.66 4.15 -4.34
C ASP A 92 14.74 2.68 -4.80
N SER A 93 13.59 2.01 -4.96
CA SER A 93 13.54 0.62 -5.42
C SER A 93 14.06 0.43 -6.85
N VAL A 94 13.87 1.43 -7.71
CA VAL A 94 14.39 1.46 -9.09
C VAL A 94 15.89 1.68 -9.08
N ASP A 95 16.39 2.62 -8.29
CA ASP A 95 17.82 2.91 -8.16
C ASP A 95 18.58 1.68 -7.62
N GLU A 96 18.03 1.05 -6.59
CA GLU A 96 18.50 -0.23 -6.05
C GLU A 96 18.51 -1.36 -7.09
N SER A 97 17.47 -1.42 -7.93
CA SER A 97 17.39 -2.42 -8.99
C SER A 97 18.38 -2.14 -10.13
N ARG A 98 18.64 -0.87 -10.46
CA ARG A 98 19.68 -0.48 -11.43
C ARG A 98 21.05 -0.89 -10.95
N LEU A 99 21.41 -0.57 -9.70
CA LEU A 99 22.70 -0.95 -9.11
C LEU A 99 22.92 -2.46 -9.11
N ARG A 100 21.87 -3.26 -8.90
CA ARG A 100 21.94 -4.73 -8.97
C ARG A 100 22.14 -5.29 -10.39
N HIS A 101 21.61 -4.62 -11.41
CA HIS A 101 21.65 -5.11 -12.80
C HIS A 101 22.75 -4.45 -13.65
N GLU A 102 23.49 -3.47 -13.12
CA GLU A 102 24.65 -2.92 -13.82
C GLU A 102 25.81 -3.94 -13.87
N PRO A 103 26.38 -4.20 -15.07
CA PRO A 103 27.55 -5.06 -15.17
C PRO A 103 28.73 -4.42 -14.42
N LYS A 104 29.47 -5.23 -13.65
CA LYS A 104 30.61 -4.82 -12.81
C LYS A 104 31.68 -3.99 -13.54
N SER A 105 31.71 -4.00 -14.88
CA SER A 105 32.61 -3.19 -15.70
C SER A 105 32.26 -1.70 -15.73
N LYS A 106 30.99 -1.30 -15.57
CA LYS A 106 30.55 0.12 -15.62
C LYS A 106 30.63 0.83 -14.27
N LEU A 107 30.44 0.11 -13.16
CA LEU A 107 30.57 0.62 -11.79
C LEU A 107 31.98 1.15 -11.48
N LYS A 108 33.03 0.56 -12.07
CA LYS A 108 34.42 1.03 -11.90
C LYS A 108 34.69 2.39 -12.57
N HIS A 109 33.97 2.70 -13.64
CA HIS A 109 34.14 3.96 -14.37
C HIS A 109 33.45 5.12 -13.63
N PHE A 110 32.30 4.88 -13.00
CA PHE A 110 31.55 5.91 -12.27
C PHE A 110 32.26 6.37 -10.99
N VAL A 111 32.87 5.44 -10.23
CA VAL A 111 33.63 5.77 -9.01
C VAL A 111 34.92 6.55 -9.31
N SER A 112 35.46 6.44 -10.52
CA SER A 112 36.67 7.18 -10.92
C SER A 112 36.38 8.62 -11.36
N VAL A 113 35.15 8.93 -11.77
CA VAL A 113 34.76 10.27 -12.28
C VAL A 113 34.32 11.21 -11.15
N MET A 114 33.86 10.68 -10.00
CA MET A 114 33.53 11.49 -8.80
C MET A 114 34.74 11.77 -7.88
N LYS A 115 35.97 11.44 -8.30
CA LYS A 115 37.19 11.58 -7.49
C LYS A 115 38.14 12.69 -7.95
N PHE A 116 37.69 13.62 -8.79
CA PHE A 116 38.42 14.83 -9.14
C PHE A 116 37.63 16.08 -8.77
#